data_AF-A0A511MJV4-F1
#
_entry.id   AF-A0A511MJV4-F1
#
_cell.length_a   1.000
_cell.length_b   1.000
_cell.length_c   1.000
_cell.angle_alpha   90.00
_cell.angle_beta   90.00
_cell.angle_gamma   90.00
#
_symmetry.space_group_name_H-M   'P 1'
#
loop_
_entity.id
_entity.type
_entity.pdbx_description
1 polymer ?
#
loop_
_entity_poly.entity_id
_entity_poly.type
_entity_poly.pdbx_seq_one_letter_code
_entity_poly.pdbx_strand_id
1 'polypeptide(L)'
;MDDDELLDRIYQAWSQTTGAQTGAWSASEDEGMGCWDLWWSQDDAQRKPVAAFLNQENAEFIAVIHSALPALIRRFRAALDEAERLDTEKDTLTGQLAEAELALQSFQQGT
;
A
#
# COMPACT_ATOMS: atom_id res chain seq x y z
N MET A 1 8.16 15.55 -0.26
CA MET A 1 8.07 14.15 -0.70
C MET A 1 6.63 13.94 -1.05
N ASP A 2 6.39 13.68 -2.32
CA ASP A 2 5.06 13.34 -2.83
C ASP A 2 4.65 11.92 -2.39
N ASP A 3 3.37 11.59 -2.47
CA ASP A 3 2.85 10.29 -2.04
C ASP A 3 3.48 9.15 -2.83
N ASP A 4 3.72 9.33 -4.13
CA ASP A 4 4.41 8.34 -4.98
C ASP A 4 5.87 8.14 -4.56
N GLU A 5 6.58 9.23 -4.26
CA GLU A 5 7.97 9.17 -3.80
C GLU A 5 8.08 8.47 -2.44
N LEU A 6 7.11 8.70 -1.54
CA LEU A 6 7.00 7.99 -0.26
C LEU A 6 6.78 6.48 -0.49
N LEU A 7 5.80 6.13 -1.32
CA LEU A 7 5.46 4.73 -1.61
C LEU A 7 6.62 3.99 -2.29
N ASP A 8 7.34 4.64 -3.20
CA ASP A 8 8.56 4.11 -3.81
C ASP A 8 9.64 3.86 -2.78
N ARG A 9 9.89 4.81 -1.88
CA ARG A 9 10.91 4.65 -0.83
C ARG A 9 10.56 3.49 0.11
N ILE A 10 9.30 3.34 0.48
CA ILE A 10 8.84 2.22 1.31
C ILE A 10 9.02 0.90 0.55
N TYR A 11 8.58 0.83 -0.70
CA TYR A 11 8.71 -0.38 -1.53
C TYR A 11 10.18 -0.75 -1.74
N GLN A 12 11.04 0.24 -2.00
CA GLN A 12 12.47 0.05 -2.17
C GLN A 12 13.11 -0.51 -0.90
N ALA A 13 12.80 0.07 0.28
CA ALA A 13 13.30 -0.44 1.55
C ALA A 13 12.83 -1.88 1.80
N TRP A 14 11.54 -2.16 1.56
CA TRP A 14 10.97 -3.50 1.68
C TRP A 14 11.64 -4.51 0.74
N SER A 15 11.85 -4.16 -0.53
CA SER A 15 12.42 -5.06 -1.55
C SER A 15 13.84 -5.53 -1.23
N GLN A 16 14.57 -4.80 -0.39
CA GLN A 16 15.92 -5.13 0.06
C GLN A 16 15.94 -6.06 1.28
N THR A 17 14.78 -6.28 1.91
CA THR A 17 14.67 -7.19 3.07
C THR A 17 14.75 -8.65 2.65
N THR A 18 15.07 -9.52 3.61
CA THR A 18 15.29 -10.95 3.39
C THR A 18 14.11 -11.60 2.65
N GLY A 19 14.33 -12.00 1.41
CA GLY A 19 13.39 -12.81 0.63
C GLY A 19 12.03 -12.16 0.35
N ALA A 20 11.98 -10.82 0.36
CA ALA A 20 10.78 -10.02 0.10
C ALA A 20 9.99 -10.45 -1.15
N GLN A 21 10.67 -10.87 -2.22
CA GLN A 21 10.03 -11.23 -3.49
C GLN A 21 9.84 -12.74 -3.68
N THR A 22 10.37 -13.56 -2.77
CA THR A 22 10.54 -15.00 -3.00
C THR A 22 9.91 -15.87 -1.93
N GLY A 23 9.45 -15.32 -0.81
CA GLY A 23 8.79 -16.09 0.24
C GLY A 23 8.08 -15.21 1.26
N ALA A 24 7.64 -15.83 2.36
CA ALA A 24 6.91 -15.16 3.43
C ALA A 24 7.72 -15.17 4.73
N TRP A 25 7.44 -14.20 5.60
CA TRP A 25 7.96 -14.18 6.97
C TRP A 25 6.95 -14.82 7.90
N SER A 26 7.41 -15.61 8.86
CA SER A 26 6.61 -16.22 9.90
C SER A 26 7.27 -16.04 11.27
N ALA A 27 6.43 -15.93 12.29
CA ALA A 27 6.86 -15.89 13.68
C ALA A 27 6.86 -17.31 14.27
N SER A 28 7.84 -17.64 15.11
CA SER A 28 7.87 -18.91 15.82
C SER A 28 8.51 -18.73 17.19
N GLU A 29 7.99 -19.43 18.19
CA GLU A 29 8.57 -19.46 19.52
C GLU A 29 9.87 -20.27 19.54
N ASP A 30 10.90 -19.73 20.19
CA ASP A 30 12.07 -20.48 20.65
C ASP A 30 11.82 -20.93 22.09
N GLU A 31 11.35 -22.17 22.25
CA GLU A 31 11.06 -22.78 23.56
C GLU A 31 12.28 -22.83 24.49
N GLY A 32 13.50 -22.82 23.93
CA GLY A 32 14.75 -22.84 24.71
C GLY A 32 15.08 -21.50 25.35
N MET A 33 14.63 -20.40 24.75
CA MET A 33 14.92 -19.04 25.22
C MET A 33 13.67 -18.27 25.71
N GLY A 34 12.47 -18.81 25.50
CA GLY A 34 11.22 -18.16 25.88
C GLY A 34 10.97 -16.86 25.12
N CYS A 35 11.50 -16.75 23.90
CA CYS A 35 11.36 -15.60 23.02
C CYS A 35 10.77 -16.03 21.68
N TRP A 36 10.49 -15.05 20.82
CA TRP A 36 9.96 -15.27 19.49
C TRP A 36 10.95 -14.81 18.42
N ASP A 37 11.04 -15.60 17.37
CA ASP A 37 11.95 -15.40 16.25
C ASP A 37 11.17 -15.25 14.95
N LEU A 38 11.73 -14.46 14.04
CA LEU A 38 11.25 -14.28 12.68
C LEU A 38 12.05 -15.16 11.73
N TRP A 39 11.32 -15.84 10.86
CA TRP A 39 11.87 -16.74 9.87
C TRP A 39 11.32 -16.41 8.51
N TRP A 40 12.17 -16.45 7.49
CA TRP A 40 11.75 -16.44 6.10
C TRP A 40 11.64 -17.87 5.60
N SER A 41 10.58 -18.16 4.84
CA SER A 41 10.40 -19.43 4.13
C SER A 41 9.81 -19.21 2.74
N GLN A 42 10.35 -19.91 1.74
CA GLN A 42 9.77 -19.99 0.39
C GLN A 42 8.85 -21.20 0.24
N ASP A 43 9.24 -22.32 0.85
CA ASP A 43 8.53 -23.60 0.94
C ASP A 43 8.96 -24.31 2.25
N ASP A 44 8.38 -25.46 2.60
CA ASP A 44 8.72 -26.26 3.80
C ASP A 44 10.21 -26.69 3.87
N ALA A 45 10.94 -26.63 2.75
CA ALA A 45 12.32 -27.08 2.66
C ALA A 45 13.37 -25.97 2.84
N GLN A 46 13.01 -24.69 2.71
CA GLN A 46 13.96 -23.58 2.78
C GLN A 46 13.53 -22.57 3.84
N ARG A 47 14.30 -22.52 4.94
CA ARG A 47 14.07 -21.60 6.05
C ARG A 47 15.34 -20.81 6.37
N LYS A 48 15.22 -19.50 6.59
CA LYS A 48 16.33 -18.62 6.98
C LYS A 48 15.93 -17.75 8.17
N PRO A 49 16.81 -17.57 9.17
CA PRO A 49 16.54 -16.66 10.28
C PRO A 49 16.55 -15.21 9.78
N VAL A 50 15.62 -14.40 10.27
CA VAL A 50 15.48 -12.98 9.91
C VAL A 50 15.80 -12.09 11.11
N ALA A 51 15.18 -12.37 12.25
CA ALA A 51 15.42 -11.67 13.51
C ALA A 51 15.13 -12.64 14.67
N ALA A 52 15.70 -12.36 15.84
CA ALA A 52 15.53 -13.18 17.02
C ALA A 52 15.31 -12.31 18.26
N PHE A 53 14.91 -12.95 19.36
CA PHE A 53 14.73 -12.30 20.68
C PHE A 53 13.62 -11.23 20.72
N LEU A 54 12.53 -11.45 19.99
CA LEU A 54 11.34 -10.60 20.06
C LEU A 54 10.36 -11.14 21.11
N ASN A 55 9.39 -10.30 21.49
CA ASN A 55 8.15 -10.82 22.07
C ASN A 55 7.22 -11.30 20.96
N GLN A 56 6.18 -12.06 21.34
CA GLN A 56 5.21 -12.61 20.41
C GLN A 56 4.56 -11.53 19.55
N GLU A 57 4.07 -10.46 20.19
CA GLU A 57 3.26 -9.43 19.54
C GLU A 57 4.05 -8.69 18.44
N ASN A 58 5.33 -8.38 18.70
CA ASN A 58 6.17 -7.72 17.71
C ASN A 58 6.53 -8.67 16.56
N ALA A 59 6.85 -9.94 16.86
CA ALA A 59 7.18 -10.91 15.83
C ALA A 59 6.00 -11.14 14.88
N GLU A 60 4.81 -11.37 15.42
CA GLU A 60 3.59 -11.57 14.63
C GLU A 60 3.26 -10.32 13.80
N PHE A 61 3.30 -9.13 14.41
CA PHE A 61 3.02 -7.88 13.70
C PHE A 61 3.98 -7.66 12.52
N ILE A 62 5.29 -7.83 12.74
CA ILE A 62 6.29 -7.65 11.68
C ILE A 62 6.07 -8.65 10.54
N ALA A 63 5.82 -9.93 10.84
CA ALA A 63 5.58 -10.95 9.83
C ALA A 63 4.35 -10.62 8.95
N VAL A 64 3.24 -10.20 9.58
CA VAL A 64 2.01 -9.82 8.89
C VAL A 64 2.21 -8.59 8.03
N ILE A 65 2.80 -7.52 8.58
CA ILE A 65 3.02 -6.27 7.84
C ILE A 65 3.96 -6.50 6.67
N HIS A 66 5.07 -7.20 6.89
CA HIS A 66 6.05 -7.50 5.84
C HIS A 66 5.40 -8.20 4.64
N SER A 67 4.55 -9.19 4.91
CA SER A 67 3.84 -9.96 3.89
C SER A 67 2.75 -9.13 3.16
N ALA A 68 2.07 -8.23 3.88
CA ALA A 68 0.98 -7.43 3.33
C ALA A 68 1.44 -6.18 2.58
N LEU A 69 2.64 -5.66 2.88
CA LEU A 69 3.10 -4.35 2.44
C LEU A 69 3.04 -4.11 0.92
N PRO A 70 3.45 -5.05 0.04
CA PRO A 70 3.35 -4.85 -1.41
C PRO A 70 1.91 -4.70 -1.89
N ALA A 71 0.99 -5.47 -1.31
CA ALA A 71 -0.41 -5.41 -1.65
C ALA A 71 -1.04 -4.10 -1.16
N LEU A 72 -0.66 -3.65 0.04
CA LEU A 72 -1.07 -2.34 0.56
C LEU A 72 -0.60 -1.22 -0.37
N ILE A 73 0.68 -1.18 -0.75
CA ILE A 73 1.23 -0.16 -1.65
C ILE A 73 0.48 -0.13 -2.99
N ARG A 74 0.22 -1.29 -3.60
CA ARG A 74 -0.55 -1.37 -4.86
C ARG A 74 -1.97 -0.82 -4.71
N ARG A 75 -2.64 -1.12 -3.59
CA ARG A 75 -4.00 -0.62 -3.32
C ARG A 75 -4.01 0.88 -3.05
N PHE A 76 -2.98 1.41 -2.38
CA PHE A 76 -2.83 2.85 -2.17
C PHE A 76 -2.63 3.58 -3.50
N ARG A 77 -1.75 3.10 -4.38
CA ARG A 77 -1.58 3.69 -5.72
C ARG A 77 -2.86 3.72 -6.54
N ALA A 78 -3.56 2.59 -6.60
CA ALA A 78 -4.83 2.52 -7.31
C ALA A 78 -5.89 3.50 -6.76
N ALA A 79 -5.86 3.77 -5.45
CA ALA A 79 -6.76 4.75 -4.83
C ALA A 79 -6.37 6.20 -5.17
N LEU A 80 -5.08 6.51 -5.28
CA LEU A 80 -4.60 7.82 -5.72
C LEU A 80 -4.96 8.07 -7.19
N ASP A 81 -4.67 7.11 -8.06
CA ASP A 81 -5.02 7.18 -9.49
C ASP A 81 -6.52 7.41 -9.70
N GLU A 82 -7.36 6.69 -8.93
CA GLU A 82 -8.81 6.82 -9.00
C GLU A 82 -9.29 8.19 -8.48
N ALA A 83 -8.66 8.72 -7.43
CA ALA A 83 -8.98 10.04 -6.92
C ALA A 83 -8.67 11.14 -7.95
N GLU A 84 -7.52 11.07 -8.63
CA GLU A 84 -7.15 12.00 -9.70
C GLU A 84 -8.10 11.90 -10.90
N ARG A 85 -8.50 10.68 -11.27
CA ARG A 85 -9.49 10.44 -12.33
C ARG A 85 -10.83 11.10 -11.99
N LEU A 86 -11.31 10.93 -10.76
CA LEU A 86 -12.57 11.50 -10.30
C LEU A 86 -12.53 13.04 -10.25
N ASP A 87 -11.40 13.62 -9.87
CA ASP A 87 -11.22 15.07 -9.86
C ASP A 87 -11.26 15.65 -11.29
N THR A 88 -10.57 15.01 -12.23
CA THR A 88 -10.61 15.37 -13.66
C THR A 88 -12.02 15.27 -14.25
N GLU A 89 -12.76 14.21 -13.90
CA GLU A 89 -14.14 14.01 -14.34
C GLU A 89 -15.06 15.10 -13.78
N LYS A 90 -14.90 15.44 -12.50
CA LYS A 90 -15.65 16.52 -11.84
C LYS A 90 -15.37 17.87 -12.48
N ASP A 91 -14.12 18.19 -12.80
CA ASP A 91 -13.76 19.45 -13.46
C ASP A 91 -14.41 19.55 -14.85
N THR A 92 -14.42 18.45 -15.59
CA THR A 92 -15.08 18.37 -16.90
C THR A 92 -16.58 18.62 -16.78
N LEU A 93 -17.26 17.94 -15.86
CA LEU A 93 -18.69 18.10 -15.63
C LEU A 93 -19.04 19.51 -15.14
N THR A 94 -18.18 20.10 -14.29
CA THR A 94 -18.35 21.46 -13.79
C THR A 94 -18.24 22.48 -14.91
N GLY A 95 -17.29 22.30 -15.83
CA GLY A 95 -17.16 23.13 -17.03
C GLY A 95 -18.39 23.05 -17.94
N GLN A 96 -18.85 21.83 -18.24
CA GLN A 96 -20.05 21.61 -19.05
C GLN A 96 -21.30 22.22 -18.41
N LEU A 97 -21.44 22.11 -17.09
CA LEU A 97 -22.55 22.70 -16.36
C LEU A 97 -22.52 24.23 -16.47
N ALA A 98 -21.37 24.86 -16.27
CA ALA A 98 -21.22 26.32 -16.40
C ALA A 98 -21.58 26.81 -17.80
N GLU A 99 -21.15 26.11 -18.86
CA GLU A 99 -21.52 26.42 -20.24
C GLU A 99 -23.04 26.31 -20.46
N ALA A 100 -23.67 25.25 -19.95
CA ALA A 100 -25.11 25.05 -20.05
C ALA A 100 -25.90 26.14 -19.31
N GLU A 101 -25.45 26.56 -18.13
CA GLU A 101 -26.06 27.64 -17.35
C GLU A 101 -25.99 28.98 -18.10
N LEU A 102 -24.84 29.31 -18.72
CA LEU A 102 -24.68 30.51 -19.54
C LEU A 102 -25.61 30.49 -20.77
N ALA A 103 -25.71 29.34 -21.44
CA ALA A 103 -26.62 29.18 -22.57
C ALA A 103 -28.08 29.43 -22.14
N LEU A 104 -28.52 28.80 -21.04
CA LEU A 104 -29.87 29.00 -20.49
C LEU A 104 -30.15 30.46 -20.12
N GLN A 105 -29.21 31.14 -19.48
CA GLN A 105 -29.35 32.56 -19.15
C GLN A 105 -29.49 33.42 -20.42
N SER A 106 -28.71 33.13 -21.47
CA SER A 106 -28.81 33.86 -22.74
C SER A 106 -30.18 33.67 -23.41
N PHE A 107 -30.74 32.47 -23.37
CA PHE A 107 -32.10 32.20 -23.86
C PHE A 107 -33.15 32.95 -23.06
N GLN A 108 -33.04 32.99 -21.74
CA GLN A 108 -33.98 33.71 -20.87
C GLN A 108 -33.94 35.24 -21.04
N GLN A 109 -32.79 35.82 -21.41
CA GLN A 109 -32.66 37.26 -21.65
C GLN A 109 -33.02 37.68 -23.09
N GLY A 110 -33.06 36.74 -24.03
CA GLY A 110 -33.40 36.97 -25.44
C GLY A 110 -34.90 36.87 -25.78
N THR A 111 -35.77 36.71 -24.78
CA THR A 111 -37.24 36.67 -24.91
C THR A 111 -37.87 37.77 -24.08
#